data_AF-A0A1Y2I7Q7-F1
#
_entry.id   AF-A0A1Y2I7Q7-F1
#
_cell.length_a   1.000
_cell.length_b   1.000
_cell.length_c   1.000
_cell.angle_alpha   90.00
_cell.angle_beta   90.00
_cell.angle_gamma   90.00
#
_symmetry.space_group_name_H-M   'P 1'
#
loop_
_entity.id
_entity.type
_entity.pdbx_description
1 polymer ?
#
loop_
_entity_poly.entity_id
_entity_poly.type
_entity_poly.pdbx_seq_one_letter_code
_entity_poly.pdbx_strand_id
1 'polypeptide(L)' 'DITYERVREFLFHPFRTTIEGKTRKEILKIEVLRWHPDKFDTFIHPKIRDGQWETTKEAAGLVARWVTRLM' A
#
# COMPACT_ATOMS: atom_id res chain seq x y z
N ASP A 1 -10.17 -9.52 3.42
CA ASP A 1 -10.63 -8.20 2.94
C ASP A 1 -9.65 -7.10 3.23
N ILE A 2 -9.48 -6.19 2.27
CA ILE A 2 -8.67 -4.98 2.37
C ILE A 2 -9.56 -3.84 2.85
N THR A 3 -9.76 -3.75 4.17
CA THR A 3 -10.60 -2.73 4.81
C THR A 3 -9.78 -1.56 5.33
N TYR A 4 -10.43 -0.40 5.52
CA TYR A 4 -9.79 0.79 6.08
C TYR A 4 -9.12 0.52 7.43
N GLU A 5 -9.82 -0.16 8.35
CA GLU A 5 -9.32 -0.45 9.70
C GLU A 5 -8.08 -1.35 9.68
N ARG A 6 -8.12 -2.43 8.87
CA ARG A 6 -6.98 -3.35 8.73
C ARG A 6 -5.77 -2.70 8.09
N VAL A 7 -5.99 -1.86 7.07
CA VAL A 7 -4.90 -1.08 6.46
C VAL A 7 -4.32 -0.11 7.48
N ARG A 8 -5.15 0.64 8.21
CA ARG A 8 -4.70 1.55 9.27
C ARG A 8 -3.88 0.82 10.34
N GLU A 9 -4.39 -0.30 10.84
CA GLU A 9 -3.71 -1.13 11.84
C GLU A 9 -2.36 -1.62 11.32
N PHE A 10 -2.32 -2.16 10.09
CA PHE A 10 -1.09 -2.63 9.46
C PHE A 10 -0.06 -1.51 9.29
N LEU A 11 -0.48 -0.33 8.84
CA LEU A 11 0.43 0.78 8.57
C LEU A 11 1.09 1.34 9.84
N PHE A 12 0.36 1.35 10.95
CA PHE A 12 0.79 1.89 12.24
C PHE A 12 1.08 0.80 13.29
N HIS A 13 1.26 -0.43 12.85
CA HIS A 13 1.47 -1.55 13.75
C HIS A 13 2.76 -1.37 14.57
N PRO A 14 2.75 -1.56 15.90
CA PRO A 14 3.88 -1.25 16.77
C PRO A 14 5.14 -2.07 16.46
N PHE A 15 5.00 -3.27 15.91
CA PHE A 15 6.13 -4.15 15.56
C PHE A 15 6.67 -3.95 14.15
N ARG A 16 6.27 -2.88 13.46
CA ARG A 16 6.68 -2.62 12.09
C ARG A 16 8.02 -1.88 12.06
N THR A 17 9.11 -2.62 11.87
CA THR A 17 10.48 -2.08 11.87
C THR A 17 10.72 -0.99 10.80
N THR A 18 10.03 -1.04 9.67
CA THR A 18 10.20 -0.07 8.57
C THR A 18 9.75 1.36 8.90
N ILE A 19 9.00 1.53 9.99
CA ILE A 19 8.44 2.80 10.45
C ILE A 19 9.01 3.26 11.80
N GLU A 20 9.95 2.51 12.36
CA GLU A 20 10.58 2.86 13.63
C GLU A 20 11.21 4.26 13.55
N GLY A 21 10.89 5.13 14.51
CA GLY A 21 11.34 6.52 14.54
C GLY A 21 10.65 7.49 13.57
N LYS A 22 9.69 7.03 12.74
CA LYS A 22 8.96 7.89 11.78
C LYS A 22 7.64 8.38 12.34
N THR A 23 7.29 9.61 12.01
CA THR A 23 5.97 10.18 12.33
C THR A 23 4.88 9.56 11.45
N ARG A 24 3.62 9.65 11.90
CA ARG A 24 2.47 9.17 11.11
C ARG A 24 2.42 9.77 9.70
N LYS A 25 2.75 11.05 9.56
CA LYS A 25 2.77 11.76 8.28
C LYS A 25 3.86 11.22 7.34
N GLU A 26 5.05 10.91 7.87
CA GLU A 26 6.14 10.31 7.08
C GLU A 26 5.81 8.90 6.63
N ILE A 27 5.20 8.10 7.52
CA ILE A 27 4.72 6.76 7.18
C ILE A 27 3.74 6.83 6.02
N LEU A 28 2.72 7.69 6.11
CA LEU A 28 1.70 7.81 5.06
C LEU A 28 2.28 8.29 3.72
N LYS A 29 3.24 9.22 3.73
CA LYS A 29 3.95 9.63 2.51
C LYS A 29 4.69 8.47 1.84
N ILE A 30 5.41 7.67 2.63
CA ILE A 30 6.14 6.49 2.12
C ILE A 30 5.16 5.48 1.52
N GLU A 31 4.05 5.23 2.21
CA GLU A 31 3.04 4.27 1.75
C GLU A 31 2.33 4.74 0.49
N VAL A 32 1.97 6.02 0.36
CA VAL A 32 1.37 6.53 -0.88
C VAL A 32 2.29 6.33 -2.08
N LEU A 33 3.59 6.59 -1.91
CA LEU A 33 4.56 6.34 -2.98
C LEU A 33 4.73 4.85 -3.27
N ARG A 34 4.66 4.00 -2.25
CA ARG A 34 4.78 2.54 -2.39
C ARG A 34 3.57 1.93 -3.11
N TRP A 35 2.37 2.39 -2.76
CA TRP A 35 1.10 1.89 -3.30
C TRP A 35 0.64 2.63 -4.55
N HIS A 36 1.45 3.55 -5.08
CA HIS A 36 1.10 4.31 -6.28
C HIS A 36 0.95 3.38 -7.49
N PRO A 37 -0.11 3.53 -8.31
CA PRO A 37 -0.36 2.68 -9.48
C PRO A 37 0.84 2.55 -10.42
N ASP A 38 1.56 3.65 -10.65
CA ASP A 38 2.77 3.68 -11.48
C ASP A 38 3.84 2.66 -11.04
N LYS A 39 4.01 2.44 -9.72
CA LYS A 39 4.94 1.42 -9.22
C LYS A 39 4.48 0.01 -9.60
N PHE A 40 3.18 -0.21 -9.59
CA PHE A 40 2.60 -1.49 -9.93
C PHE A 40 2.68 -1.74 -11.44
N ASP A 41 2.25 -0.78 -12.26
CA ASP A 41 2.29 -0.90 -13.72
C ASP A 41 3.73 -1.08 -14.23
N THR A 42 4.71 -0.37 -13.64
CA THR A 42 6.11 -0.37 -14.13
C THR A 42 6.97 -1.50 -13.56
N PHE A 43 6.89 -1.79 -12.26
CA PHE A 43 7.83 -2.70 -11.58
C PHE A 43 7.21 -4.03 -11.16
N ILE A 44 5.90 -4.07 -10.93
CA ILE A 44 5.21 -5.25 -10.39
C ILE A 44 4.56 -6.05 -11.51
N HIS A 45 3.92 -5.39 -12.48
CA HIS A 45 3.25 -6.04 -13.61
C HIS A 45 4.11 -7.11 -14.31
N PRO A 46 5.40 -6.85 -14.64
CA PRO A 46 6.24 -7.87 -15.30
C PRO A 46 6.58 -9.09 -14.42
N LYS A 47 6.30 -9.01 -13.11
CA LYS A 47 6.57 -10.06 -12.11
C LYS A 47 5.31 -10.81 -11.71
N ILE A 48 4.13 -10.37 -12.18
CA ILE A 48 2.86 -11.01 -11.89
C ILE A 48 2.60 -12.07 -12.95
N ARG A 49 2.11 -13.22 -12.49
CA ARG A 49 1.68 -14.30 -13.36
C ARG A 49 0.53 -13.84 -14.27
N ASP A 50 0.55 -14.27 -15.52
CA ASP A 50 -0.54 -14.03 -16.45
C ASP A 50 -1.89 -14.43 -15.86
N GLY A 51 -2.86 -13.52 -15.96
CA GLY A 51 -4.21 -13.68 -15.40
C GLY A 51 -4.39 -13.24 -13.94
N GLN A 52 -3.33 -12.93 -13.19
CA GLN A 52 -3.44 -12.42 -11.82
C GLN A 52 -3.28 -10.89 -11.73
N TRP A 53 -3.01 -10.24 -12.85
CA TRP A 53 -2.73 -8.82 -12.89
C TRP A 53 -3.91 -7.95 -12.47
N GLU A 54 -5.11 -8.22 -13.00
CA GLU A 54 -6.30 -7.41 -12.72
C GLU A 54 -6.65 -7.44 -11.23
N THR A 55 -6.66 -8.63 -10.62
CA THR A 55 -6.89 -8.79 -9.17
C THR A 55 -5.82 -8.09 -8.34
N THR A 56 -4.54 -8.17 -8.77
CA THR A 56 -3.44 -7.47 -8.09
C THR A 56 -3.62 -5.95 -8.16
N LYS A 57 -3.98 -5.43 -9.33
CA LYS A 57 -4.20 -4.00 -9.58
C LYS A 57 -5.38 -3.47 -8.77
N GLU A 58 -6.48 -4.22 -8.71
CA GLU A 58 -7.64 -3.89 -7.90
C GLU A 58 -7.30 -3.83 -6.40
N ALA A 59 -6.60 -4.85 -5.90
CA ALA A 59 -6.15 -4.91 -4.51
C ALA A 59 -5.20 -3.76 -4.15
N ALA A 60 -4.22 -3.47 -5.01
CA ALA A 60 -3.30 -2.35 -4.82
C ALA A 60 -4.05 -1.01 -4.82
N GLY A 61 -5.02 -0.84 -5.73
CA GLY A 61 -5.87 0.33 -5.79
C GLY A 61 -6.72 0.53 -4.52
N LEU A 62 -7.22 -0.54 -3.92
CA LEU A 62 -7.91 -0.49 -2.62
C LEU A 62 -6.98 0.03 -1.52
N VAL A 63 -5.77 -0.52 -1.41
CA VAL A 63 -4.80 -0.07 -0.40
C VAL A 63 -4.43 1.40 -0.63
N ALA A 64 -4.15 1.81 -1.87
CA ALA A 64 -3.82 3.19 -2.22
C ALA A 64 -4.96 4.16 -1.82
N ARG A 65 -6.22 3.80 -2.06
CA ARG A 65 -7.39 4.60 -1.63
C ARG A 65 -7.43 4.76 -0.12
N TRP A 66 -7.19 3.70 0.65
CA TRP A 66 -7.21 3.77 2.10
C TRP A 66 -6.04 4.57 2.66
N VAL A 67 -4.84 4.41 2.09
CA VAL A 67 -3.65 5.20 2.48
C VAL A 67 -3.88 6.68 2.20
N THR A 68 -4.41 7.03 1.02
CA THR A 68 -4.74 8.43 0.68
C THR A 68 -5.80 9.01 1.60
N ARG A 69 -6.79 8.21 2.02
CA ARG A 69 -7.80 8.63 3.02
C ARG A 69 -7.23 8.83 4.41
N LEU A 70 -6.13 8.15 4.75
CA LEU A 70 -5.45 8.30 6.05
C LEU A 70 -4.51 9.51 6.10
N MET A 71 -4.17 10.09 4.94
CA MET A 71 -3.35 11.29 4.81
C MET A 71 -4.06 12.54 5.32
#